data_AF-A0A8C2N233-F1
#
_entry.id   AF-A0A8C2N233-F1
#
_cell.length_a   1.000
_cell.length_b   1.000
_cell.length_c   1.000
_cell.angle_alpha   90.00
_cell.angle_beta   90.00
_cell.angle_gamma   90.00
#
_symmetry.space_group_name_H-M   'P 1'
#
loop_
_entity.id
_entity.type
_entity.pdbx_description
1 polymer ?
#
loop_
_entity_poly.entity_id
_entity_poly.type
_entity_poly.pdbx_seq_one_letter_code
_entity_poly.pdbx_strand_id
1 'polypeptide(L)'
;MGSSGLARLQGLFAVYKPPGMKWLHARETVELQLLKGLNAAKPPAPEQRVRFLLGPVEGSEEKKLTLTATSVPTLTTHRLVRGPAFTSLKIGVGHHLDARASGVLVLAVGHGLRLLTDVYDAHLTKDYTVRGLLGKATDSFCEDGRLIEKTTYDHVTREMLDRILARIQGSHQKALVMYSNLDLKSQEAYEMAVQGVIRPMNKSPMLITGTRCLHFAPPEFLLEVQCMHETQQQLRKLVHEIGLELKTAAVCTQVRRTRDGFFRLDDALLRTQWNLHSIQGAIQSAAPRVAAELERNLRLRLGHQQLPSAGQPWGSKDPSSTVEVESYSGQ
;
A
#
# COMPACT_ATOMS: atom_id res chain seq x y z
N MET A 1 -29.52 5.51 1.21
CA MET A 1 -28.19 5.33 0.60
C MET A 1 -27.26 4.41 1.42
N GLY A 2 -27.78 3.35 2.07
CA GLY A 2 -27.01 2.56 3.05
C GLY A 2 -26.04 1.52 2.47
N SER A 3 -26.28 1.02 1.25
CA SER A 3 -25.45 -0.01 0.59
C SER A 3 -24.57 0.53 -0.54
N SER A 4 -25.05 1.52 -1.30
CA SER A 4 -24.36 2.06 -2.48
C SER A 4 -23.09 2.86 -2.13
N GLY A 5 -23.09 3.59 -1.02
CA GLY A 5 -21.92 4.37 -0.58
C GLY A 5 -20.74 3.48 -0.16
N LEU A 6 -21.04 2.33 0.45
CA LEU A 6 -20.05 1.32 0.85
C LEU A 6 -19.51 0.54 -0.34
N ALA A 7 -20.36 0.20 -1.32
CA ALA A 7 -19.94 -0.46 -2.55
C ALA A 7 -18.91 0.37 -3.34
N ARG A 8 -19.09 1.70 -3.37
CA ARG A 8 -18.17 2.64 -4.03
C ARG A 8 -16.87 2.90 -3.26
N LEU A 9 -16.75 2.36 -2.05
CA LEU A 9 -15.59 2.53 -1.16
C LEU A 9 -14.66 1.30 -1.17
N GLN A 10 -14.90 0.34 -2.06
CA GLN A 10 -14.09 -0.87 -2.13
C GLN A 10 -13.00 -0.73 -3.20
N GLY A 11 -11.74 -0.74 -2.77
CA GLY A 11 -10.62 -0.66 -3.70
C GLY A 11 -9.36 -0.05 -3.08
N LEU A 12 -8.46 0.36 -3.95
CA LEU A 12 -7.15 0.92 -3.64
C LEU A 12 -7.13 2.41 -3.94
N PHE A 13 -6.46 3.19 -3.11
CA PHE A 13 -6.17 4.59 -3.36
C PHE A 13 -4.85 4.98 -2.68
N ALA A 14 -4.30 6.12 -3.08
CA ALA A 14 -3.09 6.66 -2.48
C ALA A 14 -3.41 7.93 -1.68
N VAL A 15 -2.70 8.09 -0.56
CA VAL A 15 -2.65 9.35 0.20
C VAL A 15 -1.20 9.82 0.30
N TYR A 16 -1.01 11.13 0.41
CA TYR A 16 0.31 11.68 0.70
C TYR A 16 0.56 11.70 2.21
N LYS A 17 1.53 10.90 2.69
CA LYS A 17 1.97 10.94 4.08
C LYS A 17 3.04 12.04 4.26
N PRO A 18 2.81 13.08 5.08
CA PRO A 18 3.84 14.07 5.38
C PRO A 18 4.97 13.48 6.24
N PRO A 19 6.17 14.10 6.23
CA PRO A 19 7.23 13.74 7.18
C PRO A 19 6.79 14.05 8.62
N GLY A 20 7.29 13.29 9.58
CA GLY A 20 6.95 13.38 11.01
C GLY A 20 5.68 12.60 11.42
N MET A 21 4.79 12.28 10.49
CA MET A 21 3.56 11.51 10.78
C MET A 21 3.82 10.00 10.68
N LYS A 22 3.48 9.19 11.69
CA LYS A 22 3.53 7.72 11.56
C LYS A 22 2.44 7.24 10.58
N TRP A 23 2.71 6.18 9.82
CA TRP A 23 1.73 5.60 8.90
C TRP A 23 0.42 5.20 9.59
N LEU A 24 0.49 4.70 10.84
CA LEU A 24 -0.68 4.30 11.61
C LEU A 24 -1.64 5.46 11.85
N HIS A 25 -1.11 6.64 12.22
CA HIS A 25 -1.91 7.85 12.39
C HIS A 25 -2.55 8.32 11.08
N ALA A 26 -1.85 8.19 9.95
CA ALA A 26 -2.43 8.51 8.65
C ALA A 26 -3.62 7.59 8.33
N ARG A 27 -3.46 6.27 8.52
CA ARG A 27 -4.54 5.29 8.34
C ARG A 27 -5.73 5.55 9.27
N GLU A 28 -5.50 5.78 10.56
CA GLU A 28 -6.55 6.06 11.55
C GLU A 28 -7.28 7.37 11.23
N THR A 29 -6.55 8.41 10.80
CA THR A 29 -7.17 9.68 10.38
C THR A 29 -8.08 9.47 9.17
N VAL A 30 -7.62 8.73 8.17
CA VAL A 30 -8.41 8.38 6.98
C VAL A 30 -9.65 7.58 7.38
N GLU A 31 -9.51 6.58 8.24
CA GLU A 31 -10.63 5.79 8.75
C GLU A 31 -11.68 6.66 9.43
N LEU A 32 -11.25 7.55 10.32
CA LEU A 32 -12.13 8.47 11.04
C LEU A 32 -12.89 9.39 10.07
N GLN A 33 -12.20 9.96 9.06
CA GLN A 33 -12.87 10.83 8.08
C GLN A 33 -13.86 10.08 7.19
N LEU A 34 -13.54 8.84 6.80
CA LEU A 34 -14.47 8.00 6.05
C LEU A 34 -15.72 7.66 6.89
N LEU A 35 -15.53 7.27 8.16
CA LEU A 35 -16.64 7.03 9.09
C LEU A 35 -17.49 8.29 9.30
N LYS A 36 -16.86 9.46 9.46
CA LYS A 36 -17.56 10.74 9.57
C LYS A 36 -18.40 11.03 8.32
N GLY A 37 -17.82 10.85 7.13
CA GLY A 37 -18.53 11.06 5.87
C GLY A 37 -19.69 10.09 5.66
N LEU A 38 -19.50 8.80 5.96
CA LEU A 38 -20.55 7.78 5.84
C LEU A 38 -21.72 8.03 6.80
N ASN A 39 -21.42 8.45 8.03
CA ASN A 39 -22.43 8.76 9.05
C ASN A 39 -23.04 10.17 8.91
N ALA A 40 -22.55 11.01 7.99
CA ALA A 40 -23.13 12.32 7.71
C ALA A 40 -24.35 12.22 6.77
N ALA A 41 -24.53 11.11 6.07
CA ALA A 41 -25.69 10.90 5.20
C ALA A 41 -27.00 10.89 6.01
N LYS A 42 -28.07 11.45 5.44
CA LYS A 42 -29.39 11.49 6.08
C LYS A 42 -29.86 10.05 6.36
N PRO A 43 -30.23 9.73 7.62
CA PRO A 43 -30.74 8.40 7.94
C PRO A 43 -32.04 8.13 7.17
N PRO A 44 -32.32 6.86 6.81
CA PRO A 44 -33.61 6.50 6.24
C PRO A 44 -34.74 6.87 7.21
N ALA A 45 -35.92 7.15 6.66
CA ALA A 45 -37.10 7.43 7.48
C ALA A 45 -37.39 6.22 8.40
N PRO A 46 -37.79 6.44 9.67
CA PRO A 46 -38.08 5.35 10.58
C PRO A 46 -39.25 4.51 10.08
N GLU A 47 -39.10 3.18 10.19
CA GLU A 47 -40.15 2.24 9.83
C GLU A 47 -41.40 2.48 10.68
N GLN A 48 -42.55 2.52 10.04
CA GLN A 48 -43.82 2.69 10.73
C GLN A 48 -44.29 1.34 11.26
N ARG A 49 -44.71 1.28 12.52
CA ARG A 49 -45.43 0.12 13.08
C ARG A 49 -46.81 0.52 13.56
N VAL A 50 -47.78 -0.34 13.31
CA VAL A 50 -49.13 -0.16 13.83
C VAL A 50 -49.12 -0.53 15.31
N ARG A 51 -49.60 0.39 16.16
CA ARG A 51 -49.86 0.15 17.57
C ARG A 51 -51.35 0.36 17.84
N PHE A 52 -51.93 -0.58 18.56
CA PHE A 52 -53.30 -0.47 19.05
C PHE A 52 -53.27 0.25 20.39
N LEU A 53 -53.91 1.41 20.46
CA LEU A 53 -54.03 2.22 21.67
C LEU A 53 -55.45 2.12 22.20
N LEU A 54 -55.57 1.87 23.51
CA LEU A 54 -56.85 1.88 24.20
C LEU A 54 -57.16 3.31 24.62
N GLY A 55 -58.26 3.86 24.15
CA GLY A 55 -58.75 5.19 24.51
C GLY A 55 -60.18 5.14 25.05
N PRO A 56 -60.57 6.05 25.96
CA PRO A 56 -61.95 6.19 26.38
C PRO A 56 -62.84 6.61 25.20
N VAL A 57 -64.06 6.08 25.14
CA VAL A 57 -65.07 6.56 24.18
C VAL A 57 -65.48 7.97 24.59
N GLU A 58 -65.34 8.95 23.70
CA GLU A 58 -65.85 10.30 23.95
C GLU A 58 -67.38 10.23 24.11
N GLY A 59 -67.86 10.45 25.34
CA GLY A 59 -69.29 10.58 25.66
C GLY A 59 -69.99 9.41 26.37
N SER A 60 -69.29 8.41 26.91
CA SER A 60 -69.96 7.36 27.74
C SER A 60 -69.48 7.34 29.21
N GLU A 61 -70.43 7.38 30.15
CA GLU A 61 -70.16 7.24 31.60
C GLU A 61 -69.73 5.80 32.01
N GLU A 62 -69.91 4.82 31.13
CA GLU A 62 -69.36 3.47 31.32
C GLU A 62 -67.94 3.39 30.75
N LYS A 63 -67.01 2.75 31.50
CA LYS A 63 -65.59 2.51 31.13
C LYS A 63 -65.45 1.57 29.93
N LYS A 64 -66.06 1.88 28.79
CA LYS A 64 -65.88 1.16 27.53
C LYS A 64 -64.62 1.69 26.86
N LEU A 65 -63.63 0.82 26.67
CA LEU A 65 -62.38 1.15 26.00
C LEU A 65 -62.52 0.86 24.50
N THR A 66 -62.17 1.82 23.67
CA THR A 66 -62.09 1.67 22.21
C THR A 66 -60.65 1.42 21.79
N LEU A 67 -60.44 0.43 20.93
CA LEU A 67 -59.12 0.08 20.40
C LEU A 67 -58.88 0.86 19.09
N THR A 68 -57.96 1.82 19.11
CA THR A 68 -57.63 2.62 17.92
C THR A 68 -56.28 2.20 17.36
N ALA A 69 -56.25 1.76 16.10
CA ALA A 69 -55.01 1.46 15.39
C ALA A 69 -54.32 2.76 14.97
N THR A 70 -53.13 3.03 15.53
CA THR A 70 -52.33 4.21 15.23
C THR A 70 -50.99 3.81 14.65
N SER A 71 -50.56 4.44 13.56
CA SER A 71 -49.21 4.27 13.02
C SER A 71 -48.22 5.08 13.84
N VAL A 72 -47.21 4.42 14.43
CA VAL A 72 -46.17 5.05 15.24
C VAL A 72 -44.79 4.74 14.66
N PRO A 73 -43.88 5.72 14.54
CA PRO A 73 -42.52 5.45 14.07
C PRO A 73 -41.77 4.54 15.04
N THR A 74 -41.08 3.55 14.49
CA THR A 74 -40.18 2.67 15.24
C THR A 74 -38.80 3.33 15.30
N LEU A 75 -38.38 3.72 16.50
CA LEU A 75 -37.10 4.39 16.73
C LEU A 75 -35.93 3.43 17.05
N THR A 76 -36.14 2.11 16.95
CA THR A 76 -35.11 1.10 17.29
C THR A 76 -33.85 1.19 16.42
N THR A 77 -34.00 1.67 15.18
CA THR A 77 -32.90 1.92 14.24
C THR A 77 -32.45 3.38 14.22
N HIS A 78 -33.05 4.23 15.05
CA HIS A 78 -32.73 5.65 15.09
C HIS A 78 -31.33 5.89 15.67
N ARG A 79 -30.59 6.82 15.07
CA ARG A 79 -29.18 7.12 15.44
C ARG A 79 -29.00 7.51 16.92
N LEU A 80 -29.97 8.21 17.52
CA LEU A 80 -29.90 8.57 18.94
C LEU A 80 -30.03 7.35 19.88
N VAL A 81 -30.60 6.24 19.40
CA VAL A 81 -30.81 5.02 20.20
C VAL A 81 -29.67 4.04 19.96
N ARG A 82 -29.28 3.80 18.70
CA ARG A 82 -28.24 2.82 18.33
C ARG A 82 -26.83 3.39 18.19
N GLY A 83 -26.68 4.72 18.15
CA GLY A 83 -25.41 5.35 17.81
C GLY A 83 -25.16 5.42 16.29
N PRO A 84 -23.91 5.69 15.87
CA PRO A 84 -23.57 5.80 14.45
C PRO A 84 -23.77 4.47 13.70
N ALA A 85 -24.21 4.55 12.44
CA ALA A 85 -24.46 3.37 11.61
C ALA A 85 -23.16 2.62 11.25
N PHE A 86 -22.06 3.35 11.13
CA PHE A 86 -20.74 2.80 10.87
C PHE A 86 -19.79 3.14 12.02
N THR A 87 -19.19 2.13 12.63
CA THR A 87 -18.28 2.26 13.78
C THR A 87 -16.84 1.93 13.44
N SER A 88 -16.60 1.06 12.46
CA SER A 88 -15.26 0.68 12.01
C SER A 88 -15.25 0.38 10.51
N LEU A 89 -14.08 0.50 9.88
CA LEU A 89 -13.85 0.11 8.49
C LEU A 89 -12.62 -0.79 8.40
N LYS A 90 -12.69 -1.80 7.52
CA LYS A 90 -11.53 -2.61 7.21
C LYS A 90 -10.62 -1.82 6.26
N ILE A 91 -9.58 -1.21 6.82
CA ILE A 91 -8.56 -0.46 6.06
C ILE A 91 -7.23 -1.20 6.13
N GLY A 92 -6.73 -1.58 4.95
CA GLY A 92 -5.38 -2.13 4.77
C GLY A 92 -4.39 -1.02 4.42
N VAL A 93 -3.15 -1.20 4.87
CA VAL A 93 -2.03 -0.31 4.51
C VAL A 93 -1.06 -1.13 3.68
N GLY A 94 -0.60 -0.55 2.59
CA GLY A 94 0.44 -1.13 1.77
C GLY A 94 1.81 -1.07 2.45
N HIS A 95 2.88 -1.03 1.66
CA HIS A 95 4.24 -0.98 2.20
C HIS A 95 4.43 0.26 3.09
N HIS A 96 4.71 0.01 4.37
CA HIS A 96 4.74 1.04 5.41
C HIS A 96 5.82 2.09 5.14
N LEU A 97 5.48 3.35 5.39
CA LEU A 97 6.46 4.45 5.50
C LEU A 97 6.72 4.73 6.96
N ASP A 98 8.00 4.79 7.35
CA ASP A 98 8.34 5.23 8.70
C ASP A 98 7.97 6.71 8.93
N ALA A 99 8.11 7.16 10.18
CA ALA A 99 7.69 8.51 10.56
C ALA A 99 8.44 9.60 9.78
N ARG A 100 9.75 9.41 9.55
CA ARG A 100 10.63 10.40 8.92
C ARG A 100 10.47 10.45 7.39
N ALA A 101 10.14 9.33 6.77
CA ALA A 101 9.87 9.27 5.34
C ALA A 101 8.57 9.98 5.01
N SER A 102 8.45 10.45 3.78
CA SER A 102 7.22 11.08 3.27
C SER A 102 6.84 10.50 1.92
N GLY A 103 5.67 10.88 1.40
CA GLY A 103 5.28 10.53 0.04
C GLY A 103 4.06 9.62 -0.06
N VAL A 104 3.97 8.91 -1.17
CA VAL A 104 2.82 8.08 -1.54
C VAL A 104 2.64 6.96 -0.51
N LEU A 105 1.47 6.84 0.10
CA LEU A 105 1.07 5.73 0.96
C LEU A 105 -0.20 5.10 0.37
N VAL A 106 -0.09 3.85 -0.09
CA VAL A 106 -1.23 3.12 -0.65
C VAL A 106 -2.07 2.54 0.48
N LEU A 107 -3.37 2.80 0.40
CA LEU A 107 -4.38 2.31 1.33
C LEU A 107 -5.43 1.51 0.57
N ALA A 108 -6.02 0.56 1.26
CA ALA A 108 -7.07 -0.30 0.73
C ALA A 108 -8.28 -0.28 1.65
N VAL A 109 -9.49 -0.35 1.09
CA VAL A 109 -10.71 -0.49 1.88
C VAL A 109 -11.55 -1.67 1.39
N GLY A 110 -12.09 -2.46 2.31
CA GLY A 110 -13.00 -3.56 2.00
C GLY A 110 -12.37 -4.63 1.11
N HIS A 111 -12.97 -4.91 -0.06
CA HIS A 111 -12.40 -5.87 -1.02
C HIS A 111 -11.02 -5.46 -1.54
N GLY A 112 -10.69 -4.17 -1.47
CA GLY A 112 -9.36 -3.67 -1.85
C GLY A 112 -8.21 -4.30 -1.07
N LEU A 113 -8.45 -4.88 0.12
CA LEU A 113 -7.41 -5.54 0.91
C LEU A 113 -6.83 -6.75 0.16
N ARG A 114 -7.65 -7.51 -0.58
CA ARG A 114 -7.17 -8.62 -1.40
C ARG A 114 -6.32 -8.12 -2.57
N LEU A 115 -6.84 -7.10 -3.26
CA LEU A 115 -6.13 -6.44 -4.36
C LEU A 115 -4.78 -5.87 -3.90
N LEU A 116 -4.71 -5.33 -2.68
CA LEU A 116 -3.47 -4.83 -2.08
C LEU A 116 -2.43 -5.94 -1.98
N THR A 117 -2.81 -7.09 -1.43
CA THR A 117 -1.94 -8.28 -1.34
C THR A 117 -1.46 -8.71 -2.71
N ASP A 118 -2.37 -8.85 -3.68
CA ASP A 118 -2.04 -9.28 -5.04
C ASP A 118 -1.04 -8.30 -5.72
N VAL A 119 -1.21 -7.00 -5.50
CA VAL A 119 -0.31 -5.95 -6.02
C VAL A 119 1.08 -6.02 -5.38
N TYR A 120 1.19 -6.32 -4.10
CA TYR A 120 2.51 -6.45 -3.43
C TYR A 120 3.20 -7.78 -3.72
N ASP A 121 2.44 -8.86 -3.91
CA ASP A 121 2.98 -10.15 -4.36
C ASP A 121 3.46 -10.09 -5.82
N ALA A 122 3.07 -9.06 -6.57
CA ALA A 122 3.62 -8.80 -7.90
C ALA A 122 5.03 -8.18 -7.87
N HIS A 123 5.57 -7.82 -6.71
CA HIS A 123 6.93 -7.28 -6.55
C HIS A 123 7.19 -6.02 -7.41
N LEU A 124 6.22 -5.11 -7.46
CA LEU A 124 6.35 -3.86 -8.21
C LEU A 124 7.45 -2.94 -7.65
N THR A 125 8.08 -2.20 -8.56
CA THR A 125 9.05 -1.17 -8.23
C THR A 125 8.42 -0.02 -7.47
N LYS A 126 9.22 0.59 -6.61
CA LYS A 126 8.92 1.81 -5.88
C LYS A 126 10.00 2.82 -6.19
N ASP A 127 9.60 4.08 -6.34
CA ASP A 127 10.52 5.15 -6.65
C ASP A 127 10.62 6.09 -5.45
N TYR A 128 11.86 6.47 -5.16
CA TYR A 128 12.20 7.34 -4.06
C TYR A 128 13.05 8.50 -4.55
N THR A 129 12.82 9.64 -3.93
CA THR A 129 13.77 10.75 -3.91
C THR A 129 14.47 10.72 -2.55
N VAL A 130 15.79 10.61 -2.57
CA VAL A 130 16.63 10.46 -1.38
C VAL A 130 17.63 11.61 -1.36
N ARG A 131 17.57 12.45 -0.33
CA ARG A 131 18.49 13.57 -0.15
C ARG A 131 19.61 13.16 0.81
N GLY A 132 20.84 13.36 0.36
CA GLY A 132 22.06 13.15 1.14
C GLY A 132 22.78 14.46 1.42
N LEU A 133 23.53 14.46 2.51
CA LEU A 133 24.44 15.53 2.92
C LEU A 133 25.84 14.94 3.13
N LEU A 134 26.81 15.47 2.39
CA LEU A 134 28.23 15.09 2.45
C LEU A 134 28.93 15.72 3.65
N GLY A 135 30.04 15.12 4.08
CA GLY A 135 30.90 15.59 5.16
C GLY A 135 30.40 15.30 6.58
N LYS A 136 29.34 14.51 6.74
CA LYS A 136 28.75 14.18 8.05
C LYS A 136 28.33 12.71 8.11
N ALA A 137 28.69 12.01 9.18
CA ALA A 137 28.18 10.68 9.51
C ALA A 137 27.56 10.64 10.91
N THR A 138 26.52 9.82 11.05
CA THR A 138 25.74 9.67 12.29
C THR A 138 25.43 8.20 12.55
N ASP A 139 25.19 7.85 13.81
CA ASP A 139 24.87 6.48 14.28
C ASP A 139 23.69 5.80 13.58
N SER A 140 22.67 6.57 13.23
CA SER A 140 21.41 6.09 12.67
C SER A 140 21.25 6.42 11.18
N PHE A 141 22.33 6.85 10.53
CA PHE A 141 22.36 7.31 9.12
C PHE A 141 21.35 8.42 8.79
N CYS A 142 20.83 9.10 9.83
CA CYS A 142 19.87 10.19 9.74
C CYS A 142 20.50 11.47 10.27
N GLU A 143 20.13 12.61 9.70
CA GLU A 143 20.69 13.91 10.09
C GLU A 143 20.59 14.23 11.59
N ASP A 144 19.46 13.85 12.22
CA ASP A 144 19.17 14.02 13.66
C ASP A 144 19.93 13.04 14.57
N GLY A 145 20.64 12.08 14.00
CA GLY A 145 21.39 11.08 14.75
C GLY A 145 22.57 11.68 15.50
N ARG A 146 23.15 10.91 16.43
CA ARG A 146 24.37 11.32 17.12
C ARG A 146 25.50 11.39 16.09
N LEU A 147 26.18 12.54 16.04
CA LEU A 147 27.34 12.74 15.19
C LEU A 147 28.44 11.74 15.56
N ILE A 148 28.92 10.98 14.57
CA ILE A 148 30.05 10.07 14.69
C ILE A 148 31.30 10.71 14.11
N GLU A 149 31.18 11.29 12.92
CA GLU A 149 32.33 11.76 12.15
C GLU A 149 31.96 12.98 11.30
N LYS A 150 32.94 13.87 11.11
CA LYS A 150 32.91 14.95 10.12
C LYS A 150 34.13 14.83 9.23
N THR A 151 33.92 14.99 7.93
CA THR A 151 34.97 14.86 6.92
C THR A 151 34.85 15.96 5.87
N THR A 152 35.94 16.20 5.13
CA THR A 152 35.95 17.12 3.99
C THR A 152 35.25 16.47 2.78
N TYR A 153 34.70 17.31 1.91
CA TYR A 153 33.98 16.87 0.70
C TYR A 153 34.35 17.68 -0.55
N ASP A 154 35.34 18.58 -0.46
CA ASP A 154 35.74 19.47 -1.57
C ASP A 154 36.25 18.70 -2.81
N HIS A 155 36.74 17.47 -2.60
CA HIS A 155 37.20 16.58 -3.67
C HIS A 155 36.07 15.85 -4.40
N VAL A 156 34.83 15.92 -3.90
CA VAL A 156 33.69 15.16 -4.44
C VAL A 156 33.10 15.89 -5.64
N THR A 157 33.18 15.27 -6.82
CA THR A 157 32.58 15.80 -8.04
C THR A 157 31.33 15.01 -8.45
N ARG A 158 30.51 15.61 -9.32
CA ARG A 158 29.32 14.95 -9.87
C ARG A 158 29.68 13.68 -10.63
N GLU A 159 30.78 13.69 -11.38
CA GLU A 159 31.26 12.56 -12.18
C GLU A 159 31.73 11.40 -11.30
N MET A 160 32.25 11.69 -10.09
CA MET A 160 32.57 10.63 -9.12
C MET A 160 31.30 9.98 -8.58
N LEU A 161 30.31 10.78 -8.23
CA LEU A 161 29.01 10.28 -7.76
C LEU A 161 28.33 9.41 -8.84
N ASP A 162 28.24 9.91 -10.07
CA ASP A 162 27.59 9.19 -11.17
C ASP A 162 28.29 7.86 -11.48
N ARG A 163 29.63 7.79 -11.37
CA ARG A 163 30.39 6.52 -11.51
C ARG A 163 30.04 5.52 -10.42
N ILE A 164 29.90 5.96 -9.17
CA ILE A 164 29.51 5.08 -8.05
C ILE A 164 28.08 4.59 -8.22
N LEU A 165 27.15 5.48 -8.60
CA LEU A 165 25.77 5.12 -8.88
C LEU A 165 25.67 4.07 -9.99
N ALA A 166 26.44 4.23 -11.08
CA ALA A 166 26.49 3.24 -12.16
C ALA A 166 27.01 1.88 -11.69
N ARG A 167 28.03 1.84 -10.83
CA ARG A 167 28.56 0.60 -10.24
C ARG A 167 27.54 -0.08 -9.32
N ILE A 168 26.85 0.68 -8.47
CA ILE A 168 25.78 0.18 -7.61
C ILE A 168 24.66 -0.43 -8.46
N GLN A 169 24.21 0.30 -9.48
CA GLN A 169 23.18 -0.17 -10.40
C GLN A 169 23.57 -1.48 -11.10
N GLY A 170 24.81 -1.58 -11.62
CA GLY A 170 25.30 -2.81 -12.25
C GLY A 170 25.34 -4.00 -11.29
N SER A 171 25.78 -3.79 -10.04
CA SER A 171 25.78 -4.83 -9.00
C SER A 171 24.36 -5.33 -8.68
N HIS A 172 23.41 -4.42 -8.52
CA HIS A 172 22.02 -4.79 -8.24
C HIS A 172 21.30 -5.39 -9.45
N GLN A 173 21.66 -5.04 -10.68
CA GLN A 173 21.14 -5.70 -11.88
C GLN A 173 21.56 -7.18 -11.92
N LYS A 174 22.82 -7.48 -11.58
CA LYS A 174 23.29 -8.87 -11.45
C LYS A 174 22.54 -9.61 -10.33
N ALA A 175 22.33 -8.96 -9.20
CA ALA A 175 21.57 -9.53 -8.10
C ALA A 175 20.10 -9.80 -8.50
N LEU A 176 19.46 -8.87 -9.21
CA LEU A 176 18.08 -9.00 -9.68
C LEU A 176 17.90 -10.26 -10.55
N VAL A 177 18.81 -10.48 -11.49
CA VAL A 177 18.81 -11.68 -12.34
C VAL A 177 18.99 -12.96 -11.51
N MET A 178 19.87 -12.93 -10.50
CA MET A 178 20.07 -14.07 -9.61
C MET A 178 18.81 -14.40 -8.81
N TYR A 179 18.11 -13.39 -8.29
CA TYR A 179 16.90 -13.57 -7.48
C TYR A 179 15.62 -13.80 -8.30
N SER A 180 15.66 -13.58 -9.61
CA SER A 180 14.53 -13.91 -10.50
C SER A 180 14.47 -15.39 -10.87
N ASN A 181 15.44 -16.23 -10.44
CA ASN A 181 15.51 -17.66 -10.79
C ASN A 181 15.33 -17.94 -12.30
N LEU A 182 15.70 -16.98 -13.15
CA LEU A 182 15.60 -17.11 -14.61
C LEU A 182 16.87 -17.73 -15.14
N ASP A 183 16.74 -18.73 -16.02
CA ASP A 183 17.86 -19.12 -16.87
C ASP A 183 18.07 -18.01 -17.91
N LEU A 184 19.15 -17.25 -17.77
CA LEU A 184 19.53 -16.18 -18.70
C LEU A 184 19.66 -16.65 -20.15
N LYS A 185 19.87 -17.96 -20.39
CA LYS A 185 19.98 -18.53 -21.73
C LYS A 185 18.62 -18.88 -22.35
N SER A 186 17.54 -18.77 -21.58
CA SER A 186 16.19 -19.06 -22.05
C SER A 186 15.61 -17.92 -22.89
N GLN A 187 14.76 -18.28 -23.84
CA GLN A 187 13.95 -17.33 -24.61
C GLN A 187 13.02 -16.51 -23.69
N GLU A 188 12.54 -17.12 -22.62
CA GLU A 188 11.68 -16.48 -21.61
C GLU A 188 12.38 -15.33 -20.89
N ALA A 189 13.65 -15.51 -20.49
CA ALA A 189 14.43 -14.45 -19.87
C ALA A 189 14.61 -13.25 -20.82
N TYR A 190 14.79 -13.52 -22.12
CA TYR A 190 14.85 -12.48 -23.15
C TYR A 190 13.51 -11.73 -23.28
N GLU A 191 12.40 -12.45 -23.38
CA GLU A 191 11.06 -11.86 -23.48
C GLU A 191 10.73 -10.98 -22.26
N MET A 192 11.04 -11.47 -21.06
CA MET A 192 10.87 -10.70 -19.82
C MET A 192 11.77 -9.46 -19.77
N ALA A 193 13.01 -9.55 -20.25
CA ALA A 193 13.92 -8.42 -20.33
C ALA A 193 13.38 -7.34 -21.29
N VAL A 194 12.90 -7.74 -22.48
CA VAL A 194 12.32 -6.84 -23.48
C VAL A 194 11.04 -6.18 -22.95
N GLN A 195 10.21 -6.92 -22.22
CA GLN A 195 9.00 -6.36 -21.61
C GLN A 195 9.27 -5.52 -20.34
N GLY A 196 10.50 -5.54 -19.82
CA GLY A 196 10.89 -4.81 -18.60
C GLY A 196 10.30 -5.39 -17.32
N VAL A 197 10.12 -6.72 -17.25
CA VAL A 197 9.37 -7.40 -16.19
C VAL A 197 10.23 -8.34 -15.35
N ILE A 198 11.56 -8.24 -15.45
CA ILE A 198 12.43 -9.02 -14.56
C ILE A 198 12.18 -8.58 -13.11
N ARG A 199 11.66 -9.50 -12.31
CA ARG A 199 11.30 -9.31 -10.90
C ARG A 199 11.77 -10.52 -10.10
N PRO A 200 12.10 -10.35 -8.82
CA PRO A 200 12.43 -11.48 -7.96
C PRO A 200 11.20 -12.39 -7.81
N MET A 201 11.41 -13.72 -7.88
CA MET A 201 10.32 -14.68 -7.65
C MET A 201 10.02 -14.87 -6.16
N ASN A 202 11.05 -14.75 -5.33
CA ASN A 202 11.01 -14.99 -3.90
C ASN A 202 11.49 -13.77 -3.11
N LYS A 203 11.38 -13.84 -1.79
CA LYS A 203 11.95 -12.85 -0.88
C LYS A 203 13.43 -12.62 -1.20
N SER A 204 13.79 -11.38 -1.51
CA SER A 204 15.15 -10.96 -1.84
C SER A 204 15.56 -9.78 -0.96
N PRO A 205 16.87 -9.48 -0.84
CA PRO A 205 17.32 -8.20 -0.28
C PRO A 205 16.82 -7.02 -1.13
N MET A 206 17.07 -5.79 -0.69
CA MET A 206 16.79 -4.60 -1.49
C MET A 206 17.45 -4.71 -2.86
N LEU A 207 16.65 -4.59 -3.92
CA LEU A 207 17.12 -4.62 -5.30
C LEU A 207 16.90 -3.24 -5.92
N ILE A 208 17.99 -2.63 -6.37
CA ILE A 208 17.96 -1.32 -7.03
C ILE A 208 17.93 -1.55 -8.54
N THR A 209 16.85 -1.14 -9.20
CA THR A 209 16.68 -1.29 -10.65
C THR A 209 17.19 -0.09 -11.43
N GLY A 210 17.23 1.08 -10.81
CA GLY A 210 17.72 2.31 -11.44
C GLY A 210 18.07 3.37 -10.42
N THR A 211 19.18 4.07 -10.65
CA THR A 211 19.60 5.20 -9.81
C THR A 211 20.15 6.32 -10.64
N ARG A 212 19.81 7.56 -10.30
CA ARG A 212 20.43 8.75 -10.91
C ARG A 212 20.52 9.91 -9.95
N CYS A 213 21.51 10.78 -10.17
CA CYS A 213 21.61 12.05 -9.48
C CYS A 213 20.72 13.10 -10.16
N LEU A 214 19.72 13.60 -9.44
CA LEU A 214 18.82 14.67 -9.90
C LEU A 214 19.45 16.05 -9.72
N HIS A 215 20.07 16.26 -8.57
CA HIS A 215 20.64 17.54 -8.19
C HIS A 215 21.92 17.29 -7.39
N PHE A 216 22.94 18.07 -7.69
CA PHE A 216 24.24 17.99 -7.04
C PHE A 216 24.73 19.40 -6.78
N ALA A 217 24.66 19.82 -5.52
CA ALA A 217 25.12 21.11 -5.03
C ALA A 217 25.75 20.88 -3.64
N PRO A 218 27.02 20.41 -3.60
CA PRO A 218 27.69 20.06 -2.36
C PRO A 218 27.56 21.14 -1.27
N PRO A 219 27.33 20.75 0.00
CA PRO A 219 27.34 19.37 0.50
C PRO A 219 26.08 18.56 0.18
N GLU A 220 25.04 19.14 -0.43
CA GLU A 220 23.79 18.44 -0.70
C GLU A 220 23.75 17.74 -2.06
N PHE A 221 23.12 16.58 -2.10
CA PHE A 221 22.76 15.91 -3.34
C PHE A 221 21.41 15.21 -3.22
N LEU A 222 20.75 15.04 -4.37
CA LEU A 222 19.44 14.41 -4.48
C LEU A 222 19.51 13.27 -5.47
N LEU A 223 19.17 12.07 -5.00
CA LEU A 223 19.09 10.87 -5.82
C LEU A 223 17.64 10.52 -6.12
N GLU A 224 17.41 10.01 -7.32
CA GLU A 224 16.25 9.18 -7.63
C GLU A 224 16.69 7.73 -7.58
N VAL A 225 15.98 6.92 -6.78
CA VAL A 225 16.25 5.49 -6.58
C VAL A 225 14.98 4.72 -6.89
N GLN A 226 15.06 3.83 -7.86
CA GLN A 226 14.03 2.87 -8.20
C GLN A 226 14.43 1.51 -7.63
N CYS A 227 13.60 0.93 -6.79
CA CYS A 227 13.95 -0.28 -6.08
C CYS A 227 12.75 -1.19 -5.77
N MET A 228 13.06 -2.40 -5.32
CA MET A 228 12.13 -3.40 -4.83
C MET A 228 12.63 -3.92 -3.47
N HIS A 229 11.72 -4.40 -2.63
CA HIS A 229 12.01 -4.99 -1.32
C HIS A 229 12.86 -4.11 -0.40
N GLU A 230 12.78 -2.79 -0.59
CA GLU A 230 13.51 -1.83 0.21
C GLU A 230 12.83 -1.55 1.53
N THR A 231 13.62 -1.07 2.48
CA THR A 231 13.16 -0.39 3.68
C THR A 231 13.73 1.03 3.70
N GLN A 232 13.09 1.94 4.42
CA GLN A 232 13.57 3.32 4.52
C GLN A 232 14.94 3.38 5.22
N GLN A 233 15.23 2.46 6.12
CA GLN A 233 16.55 2.36 6.75
C GLN A 233 17.63 1.92 5.75
N GLN A 234 17.33 0.98 4.84
CA GLN A 234 18.27 0.59 3.78
C GLN A 234 18.55 1.73 2.81
N LEU A 235 17.54 2.53 2.43
CA LEU A 235 17.75 3.72 1.60
C LEU A 235 18.67 4.77 2.28
N ARG A 236 18.57 4.92 3.60
CA ARG A 236 19.48 5.80 4.36
C ARG A 236 20.88 5.24 4.43
N LYS A 237 21.01 3.92 4.65
CA LYS A 237 22.30 3.23 4.65
C LYS A 237 22.98 3.34 3.28
N LEU A 238 22.22 3.27 2.18
CA LEU A 238 22.74 3.47 0.82
C LEU A 238 23.43 4.83 0.68
N VAL A 239 22.85 5.91 1.21
CA VAL A 239 23.49 7.25 1.21
C VAL A 239 24.82 7.23 1.95
N HIS A 240 24.86 6.56 3.10
CA HIS A 240 26.09 6.41 3.88
C HIS A 240 27.16 5.61 3.12
N GLU A 241 26.80 4.48 2.52
CA GLU A 241 27.70 3.66 1.68
C GLU A 241 28.24 4.44 0.47
N ILE A 242 27.41 5.26 -0.18
CA ILE A 242 27.86 6.17 -1.25
C ILE A 242 28.91 7.17 -0.74
N GLY A 243 28.71 7.72 0.46
CA GLY A 243 29.69 8.60 1.10
C GLY A 243 31.05 7.92 1.26
N LEU A 244 31.06 6.69 1.80
CA LEU A 244 32.29 5.92 2.01
C LEU A 244 33.03 5.65 0.69
N GLU A 245 32.32 5.31 -0.37
CA GLU A 245 32.90 5.07 -1.71
C GLU A 245 33.44 6.36 -2.35
N LEU A 246 32.86 7.51 -2.02
CA LEU A 246 33.38 8.84 -2.36
C LEU A 246 34.57 9.28 -1.49
N LYS A 247 35.03 8.43 -0.57
CA LYS A 247 36.08 8.74 0.41
C LYS A 247 35.72 9.95 1.27
N THR A 248 34.45 10.05 1.66
CA THR A 248 33.92 11.06 2.58
C THR A 248 32.87 10.41 3.49
N ALA A 249 32.21 11.21 4.31
CA ALA A 249 31.05 10.80 5.07
C ALA A 249 29.78 11.32 4.40
N ALA A 250 28.68 10.59 4.50
CA ALA A 250 27.38 11.08 4.08
C ALA A 250 26.27 10.61 5.02
N VAL A 251 25.26 11.45 5.18
CA VAL A 251 24.07 11.19 5.98
C VAL A 251 22.81 11.46 5.15
N CYS A 252 21.77 10.67 5.36
CA CYS A 252 20.49 10.89 4.70
C CYS A 252 19.68 11.94 5.48
N THR A 253 19.25 12.99 4.80
CA THR A 253 18.41 14.06 5.38
C THR A 253 16.94 13.82 5.07
N GLN A 254 16.62 13.28 3.89
CA GLN A 254 15.23 13.06 3.48
C GLN A 254 15.06 11.79 2.66
N VAL A 255 13.99 11.04 2.94
CA VAL A 255 13.49 9.94 2.09
C VAL A 255 12.04 10.25 1.72
N ARG A 256 11.75 10.36 0.43
CA ARG A 256 10.39 10.61 -0.07
C ARG A 256 10.03 9.61 -1.15
N ARG A 257 9.02 8.77 -0.91
CA ARG A 257 8.45 7.86 -1.90
C ARG A 257 7.63 8.64 -2.93
N THR A 258 8.11 8.69 -4.16
CA THR A 258 7.43 9.38 -5.27
C THR A 258 6.47 8.47 -6.03
N ARG A 259 6.71 7.15 -5.99
CA ARG A 259 5.87 6.13 -6.61
C ARG A 259 5.83 4.85 -5.78
N ASP A 260 4.66 4.22 -5.69
CA ASP A 260 4.48 2.85 -5.19
C ASP A 260 3.71 2.03 -6.22
N GLY A 261 4.42 1.19 -6.98
CA GLY A 261 3.86 0.49 -8.13
C GLY A 261 3.34 1.47 -9.18
N PHE A 262 2.04 1.39 -9.46
CA PHE A 262 1.40 2.34 -10.38
C PHE A 262 0.98 3.65 -9.70
N PHE A 263 0.88 3.74 -8.38
CA PHE A 263 0.47 4.99 -7.70
C PHE A 263 1.61 5.99 -7.66
N ARG A 264 1.41 7.18 -8.23
CA ARG A 264 2.38 8.29 -8.24
C ARG A 264 1.97 9.37 -7.25
N LEU A 265 2.86 10.36 -7.05
CA LEU A 265 2.55 11.55 -6.24
C LEU A 265 1.28 12.27 -6.70
N ASP A 266 1.03 12.34 -8.01
CA ASP A 266 -0.14 13.03 -8.55
C ASP A 266 -1.46 12.30 -8.21
N ASP A 267 -1.39 11.00 -7.95
CA ASP A 267 -2.53 10.18 -7.52
C ASP A 267 -2.78 10.30 -6.00
N ALA A 268 -1.81 10.83 -5.25
CA ALA A 268 -1.82 10.79 -3.79
C ALA A 268 -2.60 11.96 -3.18
N LEU A 269 -3.73 11.64 -2.55
CA LEU A 269 -4.60 12.65 -1.92
C LEU A 269 -3.87 13.37 -0.79
N LEU A 270 -3.91 14.71 -0.83
CA LEU A 270 -3.40 15.54 0.26
C LEU A 270 -4.32 15.45 1.48
N ARG A 271 -3.81 15.83 2.66
CA ARG A 271 -4.53 15.73 3.93
C ARG A 271 -5.90 16.41 3.93
N THR A 272 -6.03 17.54 3.22
CA THR A 272 -7.30 18.27 3.05
C THR A 272 -8.35 17.49 2.25
N GLN A 273 -7.91 16.53 1.44
CA GLN A 273 -8.73 15.70 0.57
C GLN A 273 -9.01 14.31 1.15
N TRP A 274 -8.64 14.05 2.41
CA TRP A 274 -8.95 12.78 3.08
C TRP A 274 -10.42 12.73 3.52
N ASN A 275 -11.34 12.90 2.58
CA ASN A 275 -12.78 12.85 2.81
C ASN A 275 -13.42 11.76 1.94
N LEU A 276 -14.66 11.38 2.27
CA LEU A 276 -15.38 10.30 1.61
C LEU A 276 -15.47 10.48 0.09
N HIS A 277 -15.81 11.68 -0.38
CA HIS A 277 -16.05 11.92 -1.80
C HIS A 277 -14.75 11.84 -2.62
N SER A 278 -13.69 12.51 -2.15
CA SER A 278 -12.37 12.47 -2.79
C SER A 278 -11.79 11.07 -2.83
N ILE A 279 -11.91 10.29 -1.76
CA ILE A 279 -11.42 8.91 -1.71
C ILE A 279 -12.21 8.01 -2.66
N GLN A 280 -13.54 8.13 -2.71
CA GLN A 280 -14.36 7.39 -3.68
C GLN A 280 -13.97 7.71 -5.13
N GLY A 281 -13.74 9.00 -5.43
CA GLY A 281 -13.25 9.42 -6.75
C GLY A 281 -11.88 8.84 -7.10
N ALA A 282 -10.95 8.88 -6.14
CA ALA A 282 -9.61 8.31 -6.32
C ALA A 282 -9.63 6.79 -6.56
N ILE A 283 -10.45 6.04 -5.81
CA ILE A 283 -10.63 4.60 -6.01
C ILE A 283 -11.18 4.33 -7.42
N GLN A 284 -12.21 5.06 -7.84
CA GLN A 284 -12.81 4.90 -9.17
C GLN A 284 -11.82 5.20 -10.29
N SER A 285 -11.00 6.25 -10.14
CA SER A 285 -9.97 6.61 -11.10
C SER A 285 -8.82 5.60 -11.15
N ALA A 286 -8.48 4.96 -10.02
CA ALA A 286 -7.39 4.00 -9.94
C ALA A 286 -7.78 2.59 -10.41
N ALA A 287 -9.06 2.22 -10.28
CA ALA A 287 -9.59 0.89 -10.60
C ALA A 287 -9.12 0.29 -11.96
N PRO A 288 -9.18 1.00 -13.11
CA PRO A 288 -8.74 0.42 -14.38
C PRO A 288 -7.24 0.13 -14.41
N ARG A 289 -6.41 0.98 -13.77
CA ARG A 289 -4.94 0.78 -13.68
C ARG A 289 -4.60 -0.40 -12.78
N VAL A 290 -5.30 -0.54 -11.66
CA VAL A 290 -5.17 -1.71 -10.76
C VAL A 290 -5.48 -2.99 -11.53
N ALA A 291 -6.62 -3.02 -12.24
CA ALA A 291 -7.06 -4.20 -12.98
C ALA A 291 -6.06 -4.60 -14.08
N ALA A 292 -5.59 -3.62 -14.88
CA ALA A 292 -4.61 -3.86 -15.93
C ALA A 292 -3.28 -4.41 -15.39
N GLU A 293 -2.79 -3.90 -14.26
CA GLU A 293 -1.56 -4.39 -13.66
C GLU A 293 -1.73 -5.80 -13.09
N LEU A 294 -2.85 -6.09 -12.41
CA LEU A 294 -3.13 -7.44 -11.92
C LEU A 294 -3.27 -8.46 -13.05
N GLU A 295 -3.95 -8.10 -14.14
CA GLU A 295 -4.05 -8.96 -15.32
C GLU A 295 -2.69 -9.23 -15.95
N ARG A 296 -1.84 -8.20 -16.08
CA ARG A 296 -0.46 -8.34 -16.56
C ARG A 296 0.32 -9.34 -15.70
N ASN A 297 0.22 -9.22 -14.37
CA ASN A 297 0.91 -10.09 -13.43
C ASN A 297 0.37 -11.52 -13.40
N LEU A 298 -0.93 -11.71 -13.55
CA LEU A 298 -1.55 -13.04 -13.65
C LEU A 298 -1.13 -13.77 -14.93
N ARG A 299 -1.07 -13.08 -16.07
CA ARG A 299 -0.59 -13.67 -17.33
C ARG A 299 0.85 -14.16 -17.23
N LEU A 300 1.70 -13.42 -16.53
CA LEU A 300 3.10 -13.82 -16.29
C LEU A 300 3.18 -15.06 -15.40
N ARG A 301 2.39 -15.12 -14.31
CA ARG A 301 2.34 -16.29 -13.43
C ARG A 301 1.79 -17.55 -14.12
N LEU A 302 0.79 -17.40 -14.99
CA LEU A 302 0.22 -18.51 -15.75
C LEU A 302 1.13 -18.96 -16.91
N GLY A 303 1.95 -18.07 -17.48
CA GLY A 303 3.04 -18.45 -18.39
C GLY A 303 4.11 -19.31 -17.70
N HIS A 304 4.34 -19.09 -16.40
CA HIS A 304 5.26 -19.89 -15.56
C HIS A 304 4.69 -21.24 -15.12
N GLN A 305 3.38 -21.48 -15.23
CA GLN A 305 2.82 -22.83 -15.12
C GLN A 305 2.83 -23.44 -16.52
N GLN A 306 3.85 -24.27 -16.82
CA GLN A 306 3.79 -25.16 -17.97
C GLN A 306 2.43 -25.88 -17.94
N LEU A 307 1.58 -25.59 -18.93
CA LEU A 307 0.47 -26.46 -19.27
C LEU A 307 1.05 -27.88 -19.43
N PRO A 308 0.48 -28.91 -18.76
CA PRO A 308 0.84 -30.27 -19.12
C PRO A 308 0.55 -30.41 -20.60
N SER A 309 1.57 -30.77 -21.37
CA SER A 309 1.50 -30.95 -22.81
C SER A 309 0.27 -31.81 -23.14
N ALA A 310 -0.61 -31.28 -23.99
CA ALA A 310 -1.76 -32.01 -24.51
C ALA A 310 -1.25 -33.26 -25.25
N GLY A 311 -1.41 -34.42 -24.61
CA GLY A 311 -1.04 -35.70 -25.22
C GLY A 311 -0.60 -36.77 -24.22
N GLN A 312 -1.45 -37.17 -23.28
CA GLN A 312 -1.46 -38.56 -22.81
C GLN A 312 -2.91 -39.03 -22.56
N PRO A 313 -3.27 -40.27 -22.94
CA PRO A 313 -4.64 -40.73 -22.95
C PRO A 313 -5.11 -41.16 -21.56
N TRP A 314 -6.39 -40.91 -21.25
CA TRP A 314 -7.05 -41.50 -20.10
C TRP A 314 -7.07 -43.03 -20.20
N GLY A 315 -6.42 -43.70 -19.25
CA GLY A 315 -6.53 -45.15 -19.12
C GLY A 315 -5.68 -45.82 -18.04
N SER A 316 -6.35 -46.11 -16.92
CA SER A 316 -6.23 -47.31 -16.06
C SER A 316 -5.34 -47.32 -14.78
N LYS A 317 -6.05 -47.38 -13.65
CA LYS A 317 -5.86 -48.17 -12.39
C LYS A 317 -4.61 -47.97 -11.50
N ASP A 318 -4.82 -47.25 -10.38
CA ASP A 318 -4.58 -47.53 -8.93
C ASP A 318 -3.75 -48.76 -8.47
N PRO A 319 -3.28 -48.86 -7.19
CA PRO A 319 -3.29 -47.88 -6.06
C PRO A 319 -1.98 -47.85 -5.21
N SER A 320 -2.01 -47.07 -4.12
CA SER A 320 -1.20 -47.15 -2.88
C SER A 320 -0.07 -46.11 -2.69
N SER A 321 -0.31 -45.16 -1.79
CA SER A 321 0.43 -45.09 -0.51
C SER A 321 -0.05 -43.86 0.28
N THR A 322 -0.75 -44.17 1.36
CA THR A 322 -1.01 -43.34 2.53
C THR A 322 0.30 -42.81 3.10
N VAL A 323 0.41 -41.51 3.39
CA VAL A 323 1.29 -41.00 4.45
C VAL A 323 0.62 -39.82 5.15
N GLU A 324 0.76 -39.88 6.46
CA GLU A 324 0.00 -39.24 7.52
C GLU A 324 0.37 -37.78 7.78
N VAL A 325 -0.56 -37.11 8.46
CA VAL A 325 -0.44 -35.80 9.07
C VAL A 325 0.19 -35.99 10.45
N GLU A 326 1.40 -35.46 10.67
CA GLU A 326 1.94 -35.30 12.03
C GLU A 326 1.99 -33.82 12.44
N SER A 327 1.18 -33.54 13.45
CA SER A 327 1.22 -32.38 14.32
C SER A 327 2.45 -32.41 15.22
N TYR A 328 3.26 -31.34 15.23
CA TYR A 328 4.28 -31.13 16.25
C TYR A 328 3.85 -30.07 17.25
N SER A 329 3.83 -30.48 18.52
CA SER A 329 3.66 -29.68 19.73
C SER A 329 4.84 -29.92 20.66
N GLY A 330 5.43 -28.84 21.17
CA GLY A 330 6.18 -28.81 22.44
C GLY A 330 7.63 -29.28 22.43
N GLN A 331 8.57 -28.33 22.51
CA GLN A 331 9.31 -28.00 23.73
C GLN A 331 9.85 -26.57 23.63
#